data_AF-A0A847JJ84-F1
#
_entry.id   AF-A0A847JJ84-F1
#
_cell.length_a   1.000
_cell.length_b   1.000
_cell.length_c   1.000
_cell.angle_alpha   90.00
_cell.angle_beta   90.00
_cell.angle_gamma   90.00
#
_symmetry.space_group_name_H-M   'P 1'
#
loop_
_entity.id
_entity.type
_entity.pdbx_description
1 polymer ?
#
loop_
_entity_poly.entity_id
_entity_poly.type
_entity_poly.pdbx_seq_one_letter_code
_entity_poly.pdbx_strand_id
1 'polypeptide(L)'
;MEAMRLAEPPGLRHDPAFHDLPTSAGLTDGPFDLADTAAWATWRAAKLAARPTRLADLIVDVADLATPTAAERVALAAVLARANMAIYRTPVRDEDTSRRAVAAFARAVGLTRFEHHRSAGADGIVAIRVTDAPRQAGFIPYSPRPLGWHTDGYYAWDGPHAAIQSMVLHCVRAAPEGGANALLDPEIAYVRLRDRDPALVAALMRPDAMTIPPCVEEDGTVRGETVGPVFFVDPATGRLGMRYTARKRHVVWRDDPATRAAAAALIEIMADDPAIFRL
;
A
#
# COMPACT_ATOMS: atom_id res chain seq x y z
N MET A 1 10.44 47.42 -22.49
CA MET A 1 9.21 46.68 -22.12
C MET A 1 9.45 46.09 -20.75
N GLU A 2 8.81 46.68 -19.75
CA GLU A 2 8.88 46.29 -18.35
C GLU A 2 8.40 44.85 -18.13
N ALA A 3 9.11 44.14 -17.26
CA ALA A 3 8.74 42.81 -16.78
C ALA A 3 7.55 42.92 -15.82
N MET A 4 6.41 42.37 -16.22
CA MET A 4 5.23 42.24 -15.38
C MET A 4 5.45 41.09 -14.39
N ARG A 5 5.75 41.43 -13.13
CA ARG A 5 5.73 40.50 -12.00
C ARG A 5 4.29 40.05 -11.75
N LEU A 6 4.03 38.75 -11.88
CA LEU A 6 2.80 38.15 -11.37
C LEU A 6 2.85 38.11 -9.84
N ALA A 7 1.78 38.56 -9.20
CA ALA A 7 1.67 38.66 -7.75
C ALA A 7 1.74 37.27 -7.09
N GLU A 8 2.50 37.18 -6.00
CA GLU A 8 2.52 36.01 -5.11
C GLU A 8 1.13 35.78 -4.50
N PRO A 9 0.64 34.53 -4.40
CA PRO A 9 -0.57 34.24 -3.63
C PRO A 9 -0.33 34.56 -2.15
N PRO A 10 -1.35 35.01 -1.40
CA PRO A 10 -1.20 35.39 -0.01
C PRO A 10 -0.67 34.22 0.81
N GLY A 11 0.45 34.48 1.50
CA GLY A 11 1.14 33.51 2.34
C GLY A 11 0.21 32.87 3.36
N LEU A 12 0.21 31.54 3.40
CA LEU A 12 -0.28 30.76 4.52
C LEU A 12 0.48 31.24 5.75
N ARG A 13 -0.21 31.98 6.61
CA ARG A 13 0.28 32.34 7.94
C ARG A 13 0.58 31.03 8.65
N HIS A 14 1.85 30.84 9.02
CA HIS A 14 2.25 29.87 10.02
C HIS A 14 1.43 30.14 11.29
N ASP A 15 0.52 29.23 11.60
CA ASP A 15 -0.17 29.21 12.88
C ASP A 15 0.70 28.39 13.86
N PRO A 16 1.33 29.01 14.87
CA PRO A 16 2.33 28.35 15.70
C PRO A 16 1.72 27.52 16.84
N ALA A 17 0.59 26.84 16.60
CA ALA A 17 -0.15 26.09 17.61
C ALA A 17 -0.10 24.56 17.45
N PHE A 18 0.88 24.03 16.70
CA PHE A 18 1.11 22.57 16.57
C PHE A 18 2.42 22.07 17.22
N HIS A 19 3.14 22.93 17.94
CA HIS A 19 4.24 22.50 18.80
C HIS A 19 3.76 22.35 20.23
N ASP A 20 3.21 21.17 20.51
CA ASP A 20 3.35 20.39 21.75
C ASP A 20 2.25 19.33 21.79
N LEU A 21 2.40 18.31 20.93
CA LEU A 21 1.76 17.03 21.22
C LEU A 21 2.73 16.25 22.11
N PRO A 22 2.31 15.82 23.31
CA PRO A 22 3.17 15.10 24.22
C PRO A 22 3.68 13.84 23.53
N THR A 23 4.98 13.57 23.70
CA THR A 23 5.65 12.29 23.48
C THR A 23 5.01 11.25 24.41
N SER A 24 3.79 10.84 24.10
CA SER A 24 3.20 9.66 24.71
C SER A 24 3.57 8.47 23.82
N ALA A 25 4.24 7.50 24.43
CA ALA A 25 4.12 6.13 23.96
C ALA A 25 2.62 5.82 23.91
N GLY A 26 2.01 5.99 22.74
CA GLY A 26 0.58 5.79 22.55
C GLY A 26 0.27 4.33 22.82
N LEU A 27 -0.48 4.07 23.88
CA LEU A 27 -1.05 2.76 24.20
C LEU A 27 -1.84 2.30 22.98
N THR A 28 -1.25 1.38 22.22
CA THR A 28 -1.97 0.62 21.21
C THR A 28 -2.86 -0.37 21.96
N ASP A 29 -4.02 0.04 22.46
CA ASP A 29 -4.98 -0.92 23.02
C ASP A 29 -5.56 -1.78 21.88
N GLY A 30 -5.83 -3.07 22.14
CA GLY A 30 -6.48 -3.97 21.18
C GLY A 30 -5.55 -5.00 20.51
N PRO A 31 -5.95 -5.59 19.37
CA PRO A 31 -5.34 -6.83 18.88
C PRO A 31 -3.91 -6.70 18.38
N PHE A 32 -3.41 -5.47 18.19
CA PHE A 32 -2.04 -5.19 17.79
C PHE A 32 -1.15 -4.76 18.96
N ASP A 33 -1.70 -4.62 20.17
CA ASP A 33 -0.91 -4.69 21.40
C ASP A 33 -0.36 -6.11 21.55
N LEU A 34 0.93 -6.22 21.83
CA LEU A 34 1.53 -7.52 22.13
C LEU A 34 1.19 -8.01 23.53
N ALA A 35 0.85 -7.10 24.45
CA ALA A 35 0.42 -7.43 25.81
C ALA A 35 -1.05 -7.88 25.87
N ASP A 36 -1.93 -7.34 25.01
CA ASP A 36 -3.34 -7.71 24.95
C ASP A 36 -3.57 -9.01 24.17
N THR A 37 -3.19 -10.11 24.81
CA THR A 37 -3.35 -11.46 24.27
C THR A 37 -4.82 -11.87 24.06
N ALA A 38 -5.76 -11.27 24.79
CA ALA A 38 -7.19 -11.59 24.69
C ALA A 38 -7.82 -10.94 23.46
N ALA A 39 -7.56 -9.65 23.22
CA ALA A 39 -7.98 -8.98 22.00
C ALA A 39 -7.34 -9.61 20.77
N TRP A 40 -6.04 -9.94 20.86
CA TRP A 40 -5.32 -10.69 19.82
C TRP A 40 -6.02 -12.00 19.47
N ALA A 41 -6.29 -12.87 20.46
CA ALA A 41 -6.88 -14.18 20.22
C ALA A 41 -8.27 -14.06 19.55
N THR A 42 -9.08 -13.11 20.02
CA THR A 42 -10.43 -12.85 19.48
C THR A 42 -10.37 -12.36 18.04
N TRP A 43 -9.55 -11.33 17.77
CA TRP A 43 -9.39 -10.77 16.43
C TRP A 43 -8.81 -11.80 15.46
N ARG A 44 -7.76 -12.53 15.87
CA ARG A 44 -7.12 -13.57 15.06
C ARG A 44 -8.12 -14.65 14.66
N ALA A 45 -8.91 -15.14 15.61
CA ALA A 45 -9.91 -16.17 15.33
C ALA A 45 -10.96 -15.67 14.32
N ALA A 46 -11.47 -14.45 14.50
CA ALA A 46 -12.40 -13.83 13.57
C ALA A 46 -11.79 -13.62 12.17
N LYS A 47 -10.55 -13.11 12.09
CA LYS A 47 -9.82 -12.88 10.84
C LYS A 47 -9.61 -14.16 10.05
N LEU A 48 -9.16 -15.22 10.72
CA LEU A 48 -8.92 -16.52 10.08
C LEU A 48 -10.22 -17.21 9.66
N ALA A 49 -11.30 -17.09 10.45
CA ALA A 49 -12.59 -17.68 10.12
C ALA A 49 -13.28 -16.98 8.94
N ALA A 50 -13.11 -15.67 8.79
CA ALA A 50 -13.73 -14.89 7.73
C ALA A 50 -12.93 -14.83 6.42
N ARG A 51 -11.64 -15.22 6.45
CA ARG A 51 -10.74 -15.08 5.30
C ARG A 51 -11.21 -15.94 4.10
N PRO A 52 -11.27 -15.37 2.89
CA PRO A 52 -11.43 -16.12 1.66
C PRO A 52 -10.38 -17.23 1.47
N THR A 53 -10.78 -18.37 0.91
CA THR A 53 -9.88 -19.48 0.57
C THR A 53 -9.82 -19.79 -0.92
N ARG A 54 -10.69 -19.16 -1.73
CA ARG A 54 -10.70 -19.31 -3.19
C ARG A 54 -10.70 -17.94 -3.84
N LEU A 55 -10.08 -17.84 -5.01
CA LEU A 55 -10.05 -16.60 -5.80
C LEU A 55 -11.46 -16.07 -6.09
N ALA A 56 -12.42 -16.98 -6.37
CA ALA A 56 -13.81 -16.62 -6.65
C ALA A 56 -14.49 -15.86 -5.49
N ASP A 57 -14.05 -16.06 -4.25
CA ASP A 57 -14.60 -15.39 -3.08
C ASP A 57 -14.12 -13.92 -2.95
N LEU A 58 -13.14 -13.52 -3.79
CA LEU A 58 -12.67 -12.15 -3.92
C LEU A 58 -13.32 -11.39 -5.08
N ILE A 59 -14.01 -12.08 -5.98
CA ILE A 59 -14.53 -11.50 -7.22
C ILE A 59 -15.88 -10.84 -6.98
N VAL A 60 -16.00 -9.57 -7.35
CA VAL A 60 -17.26 -8.82 -7.37
C VAL A 60 -17.53 -8.33 -8.79
N ASP A 61 -18.68 -8.68 -9.34
CA ASP A 61 -19.12 -8.11 -10.62
C ASP A 61 -19.53 -6.66 -10.43
N VAL A 62 -18.99 -5.77 -11.27
CA VAL A 62 -19.35 -4.36 -11.32
C VAL A 62 -19.73 -4.04 -12.77
N ALA A 63 -21.02 -3.81 -13.01
CA ALA A 63 -21.57 -3.68 -14.36
C ALA A 63 -21.08 -2.40 -15.06
N ASP A 64 -20.99 -1.30 -14.31
CA ASP A 64 -20.47 -0.02 -14.78
C ASP A 64 -19.63 0.66 -13.71
N LEU A 65 -18.31 0.73 -13.94
CA LEU A 65 -17.36 1.42 -13.07
C LEU A 65 -17.66 2.93 -12.92
N ALA A 66 -18.28 3.56 -13.91
CA ALA A 66 -18.62 4.98 -13.81
C ALA A 66 -19.77 5.24 -12.83
N THR A 67 -20.66 4.25 -12.65
CA THR A 67 -21.87 4.37 -11.82
C THR A 67 -22.12 3.09 -11.00
N PRO A 68 -21.18 2.64 -10.14
CA PRO A 68 -21.37 1.41 -9.38
C PRO A 68 -22.59 1.57 -8.48
N THR A 69 -23.46 0.57 -8.47
CA THR A 69 -24.67 0.55 -7.67
C THR A 69 -24.34 0.47 -6.17
N ALA A 70 -25.31 0.80 -5.32
CA ALA A 70 -25.15 0.65 -3.87
C ALA A 70 -24.85 -0.80 -3.48
N ALA A 71 -25.48 -1.78 -4.15
CA ALA A 71 -25.27 -3.20 -3.90
C ALA A 71 -23.84 -3.64 -4.25
N GLU A 72 -23.31 -3.21 -5.39
CA GLU A 72 -21.93 -3.51 -5.79
C GLU A 72 -20.91 -2.90 -4.82
N ARG A 73 -21.12 -1.66 -4.36
CA ARG A 73 -20.26 -1.02 -3.36
C ARG A 73 -20.30 -1.75 -2.01
N VAL A 74 -21.48 -2.20 -1.56
CA VAL A 74 -21.61 -3.00 -0.34
C VAL A 74 -20.91 -4.35 -0.49
N ALA A 75 -21.03 -5.01 -1.64
CA ALA A 75 -20.33 -6.26 -1.92
C ALA A 75 -18.81 -6.09 -1.91
N LEU A 76 -18.28 -5.04 -2.55
CA LEU A 76 -16.86 -4.69 -2.51
C LEU A 76 -16.37 -4.46 -1.07
N ALA A 77 -17.10 -3.66 -0.29
CA ALA A 77 -16.75 -3.38 1.10
C ALA A 77 -16.75 -4.65 1.97
N ALA A 78 -17.70 -5.56 1.76
CA ALA A 78 -17.78 -6.83 2.48
C ALA A 78 -16.60 -7.76 2.15
N VAL A 79 -16.15 -7.80 0.90
CA VAL A 79 -14.94 -8.55 0.51
C VAL A 79 -13.69 -7.92 1.12
N LEU A 80 -13.53 -6.60 0.96
CA LEU A 80 -12.39 -5.83 1.52
C LEU A 80 -12.27 -5.99 3.04
N ALA A 81 -13.38 -5.99 3.78
CA ALA A 81 -13.37 -6.17 5.23
C ALA A 81 -12.78 -7.53 5.67
N ARG A 82 -12.90 -8.57 4.84
CA ARG A 82 -12.43 -9.92 5.16
C ARG A 82 -11.02 -10.21 4.63
N ALA A 83 -10.65 -9.62 3.50
CA ALA A 83 -9.45 -9.98 2.75
C ALA A 83 -8.45 -8.84 2.51
N ASN A 84 -8.78 -7.61 2.87
CA ASN A 84 -7.97 -6.41 2.60
C ASN A 84 -7.72 -6.15 1.10
N MET A 85 -8.44 -6.87 0.23
CA MET A 85 -8.41 -6.76 -1.22
C MET A 85 -9.74 -7.21 -1.79
N ALA A 86 -10.09 -6.74 -2.98
CA ALA A 86 -11.21 -7.24 -3.79
C ALA A 86 -10.83 -7.16 -5.28
N ILE A 87 -11.32 -8.12 -6.06
CA ILE A 87 -11.13 -8.16 -7.51
C ILE A 87 -12.46 -7.82 -8.14
N TYR A 88 -12.56 -6.67 -8.82
CA TYR A 88 -13.78 -6.38 -9.57
C TYR A 88 -13.68 -6.92 -11.00
N ARG A 89 -14.80 -7.40 -11.54
CA ARG A 89 -14.93 -7.81 -12.94
C ARG A 89 -15.95 -6.90 -13.63
N THR A 90 -15.55 -6.33 -14.77
CA THR A 90 -16.33 -5.32 -15.52
C THR A 90 -16.18 -5.60 -17.03
N PRO A 91 -17.13 -5.15 -17.88
CA PRO A 91 -16.96 -5.19 -19.33
C PRO A 91 -15.68 -4.48 -19.79
N VAL A 92 -14.99 -5.08 -20.77
CA VAL A 92 -13.81 -4.48 -21.40
C VAL A 92 -14.22 -3.23 -22.20
N ARG A 93 -13.43 -2.16 -22.08
CA ARG A 93 -13.59 -0.89 -22.80
C ARG A 93 -12.24 -0.45 -23.38
N ASP A 94 -12.27 0.55 -24.25
CA ASP A 94 -11.05 1.22 -24.71
C ASP A 94 -10.34 1.96 -23.55
N GLU A 95 -9.09 2.32 -23.74
CA GLU A 95 -8.23 2.92 -22.71
C GLU A 95 -8.79 4.24 -22.15
N ASP A 96 -9.28 5.12 -23.01
CA ASP A 96 -9.79 6.44 -22.61
C ASP A 96 -11.09 6.31 -21.80
N THR A 97 -12.01 5.45 -22.25
CA THR A 97 -13.23 5.14 -21.52
C THR A 97 -12.91 4.47 -20.17
N SER A 98 -11.96 3.54 -20.15
CA SER A 98 -11.53 2.86 -18.92
C SER A 98 -10.93 3.84 -17.91
N ARG A 99 -10.05 4.74 -18.35
CA ARG A 99 -9.43 5.77 -17.49
C ARG A 99 -10.47 6.65 -16.81
N ARG A 100 -11.46 7.15 -17.57
CA ARG A 100 -12.56 7.95 -16.99
C ARG A 100 -13.42 7.14 -16.02
N ALA A 101 -13.73 5.90 -16.36
CA ALA A 101 -14.54 5.03 -15.52
C ALA A 101 -13.81 4.64 -14.22
N VAL A 102 -12.51 4.37 -14.27
CA VAL A 102 -11.67 4.11 -13.08
C VAL A 102 -11.58 5.34 -12.18
N ALA A 103 -11.41 6.54 -12.74
CA ALA A 103 -11.41 7.77 -11.95
C ALA A 103 -12.75 7.99 -11.21
N ALA A 104 -13.87 7.70 -11.87
CA ALA A 104 -15.19 7.76 -11.26
C ALA A 104 -15.38 6.67 -10.20
N PHE A 105 -14.95 5.43 -10.49
CA PHE A 105 -15.00 4.30 -9.58
C PHE A 105 -14.22 4.57 -8.30
N ALA A 106 -12.97 5.03 -8.42
CA ALA A 106 -12.11 5.39 -7.30
C ALA A 106 -12.82 6.37 -6.35
N ARG A 107 -13.42 7.44 -6.88
CA ARG A 107 -14.21 8.39 -6.08
C ARG A 107 -15.44 7.73 -5.45
N ALA A 108 -16.16 6.89 -6.20
CA ALA A 108 -17.36 6.21 -5.71
C ALA A 108 -17.07 5.22 -4.56
N VAL A 109 -15.86 4.68 -4.49
CA VAL A 109 -15.40 3.82 -3.39
C VAL A 109 -14.57 4.55 -2.33
N GLY A 110 -14.53 5.89 -2.37
CA GLY A 110 -13.93 6.73 -1.33
C GLY A 110 -12.46 7.10 -1.52
N LEU A 111 -11.84 6.75 -2.66
CA LEU A 111 -10.49 7.16 -3.01
C LEU A 111 -10.50 8.56 -3.63
N THR A 112 -10.47 9.58 -2.79
CA THR A 112 -10.56 10.99 -3.21
C THR A 112 -9.29 11.79 -2.91
N ARG A 113 -8.32 11.20 -2.18
CA ARG A 113 -7.02 11.79 -1.90
C ARG A 113 -5.97 10.94 -2.59
N PHE A 114 -5.13 11.58 -3.39
CA PHE A 114 -4.08 10.93 -4.16
C PHE A 114 -2.74 11.44 -3.70
N GLU A 115 -1.74 10.55 -3.68
CA GLU A 115 -0.36 10.98 -3.59
C GLU A 115 -0.07 11.89 -4.80
N HIS A 116 0.62 13.01 -4.55
CA HIS A 116 1.13 13.86 -5.62
C HIS A 116 2.33 13.17 -6.28
N HIS A 117 2.04 12.12 -7.03
CA HIS A 117 3.03 11.37 -7.76
C HIS A 117 3.41 12.15 -9.03
N ARG A 118 4.71 12.26 -9.30
CA ARG A 118 5.23 13.09 -10.41
C ARG A 118 4.72 12.67 -11.80
N SER A 119 4.26 11.42 -11.94
CA SER A 119 3.69 10.87 -13.18
C SER A 119 2.17 10.71 -13.15
N ALA A 120 1.51 11.11 -12.07
CA ALA A 120 0.07 11.19 -12.07
C ALA A 120 -0.35 12.38 -12.95
N GLY A 121 -1.26 12.13 -13.89
CA GLY A 121 -1.98 13.21 -14.56
C GLY A 121 -2.89 13.95 -13.58
N ALA A 122 -3.65 14.94 -14.07
CA ALA A 122 -4.61 15.70 -13.25
C ALA A 122 -5.69 14.83 -12.55
N ASP A 123 -5.84 13.57 -12.97
CA ASP A 123 -6.79 12.61 -12.41
C ASP A 123 -6.19 11.62 -11.41
N GLY A 124 -4.90 11.75 -11.04
CA GLY A 124 -4.27 10.87 -10.08
C GLY A 124 -3.91 9.48 -10.62
N ILE A 125 -4.15 9.21 -11.91
CA ILE A 125 -3.97 7.89 -12.52
C ILE A 125 -2.60 7.82 -13.23
N VAL A 126 -1.88 6.74 -12.97
CA VAL A 126 -0.61 6.40 -13.63
C VAL A 126 -0.83 5.17 -14.52
N ALA A 127 -0.39 5.25 -15.78
CA ALA A 127 -0.47 4.12 -16.70
C ALA A 127 0.74 3.19 -16.54
N ILE A 128 0.50 1.94 -16.18
CA ILE A 128 1.53 0.90 -16.07
C ILE A 128 1.66 0.20 -17.42
N ARG A 129 2.67 0.58 -18.22
CA ARG A 129 2.93 -0.02 -19.53
C ARG A 129 4.41 -0.05 -19.86
N VAL A 130 4.84 -1.14 -20.49
CA VAL A 130 6.18 -1.23 -21.09
C VAL A 130 6.28 -0.20 -22.22
N THR A 131 7.33 0.60 -22.19
CA THR A 131 7.59 1.66 -23.17
C THR A 131 9.09 1.85 -23.33
N ASP A 132 9.54 1.95 -24.57
CA ASP A 132 10.94 2.27 -24.91
C ASP A 132 11.13 3.79 -25.13
N ALA A 133 10.09 4.60 -24.88
CA ALA A 133 10.12 6.04 -25.11
C ALA A 133 11.01 6.73 -24.06
N PRO A 134 12.05 7.49 -24.47
CA PRO A 134 13.00 8.13 -23.55
C PRO A 134 12.36 9.08 -22.53
N ARG A 135 11.22 9.68 -22.89
CA ARG A 135 10.48 10.64 -22.06
C ARG A 135 9.66 9.99 -20.93
N GLN A 136 9.44 8.68 -20.99
CA GLN A 136 8.80 7.89 -19.93
C GLN A 136 9.82 7.01 -19.16
N ALA A 137 11.08 6.98 -19.59
CA ALA A 137 12.15 6.21 -18.94
C ALA A 137 12.58 6.79 -17.59
N GLY A 138 12.42 8.10 -17.38
CA GLY A 138 12.79 8.78 -16.13
C GLY A 138 11.87 8.51 -14.94
N PHE A 139 10.96 7.53 -15.05
CA PHE A 139 10.00 7.23 -14.00
C PHE A 139 9.61 5.77 -13.99
N ILE A 140 10.36 4.98 -13.21
CA ILE A 140 10.25 3.51 -13.05
C ILE A 140 9.90 2.84 -14.39
N PRO A 141 10.87 2.58 -15.28
CA PRO A 141 10.58 1.91 -16.53
C PRO A 141 9.90 0.58 -16.20
N TYR A 142 8.61 0.49 -16.49
CA TYR A 142 7.84 -0.73 -16.31
C TYR A 142 8.45 -1.74 -17.27
N SER A 143 9.33 -2.57 -16.73
CA SER A 143 10.05 -3.60 -17.47
C SER A 143 9.20 -4.86 -17.54
N PRO A 144 9.44 -5.77 -18.50
CA PRO A 144 8.82 -7.08 -18.50
C PRO A 144 9.36 -8.01 -17.39
N ARG A 145 10.22 -7.52 -16.49
CA ARG A 145 10.78 -8.32 -15.38
C ARG A 145 9.80 -8.39 -14.21
N PRO A 146 9.77 -9.50 -13.47
CA PRO A 146 8.97 -9.61 -12.26
C PRO A 146 9.26 -8.49 -11.26
N LEU A 147 8.21 -7.88 -10.71
CA LEU A 147 8.32 -7.06 -9.51
C LEU A 147 8.28 -7.97 -8.29
N GLY A 148 9.22 -7.76 -7.37
CA GLY A 148 9.20 -8.46 -6.07
C GLY A 148 8.09 -7.94 -5.17
N TRP A 149 7.79 -8.66 -4.08
CA TRP A 149 6.83 -8.24 -3.06
C TRP A 149 7.09 -6.82 -2.56
N HIS A 150 6.05 -6.00 -2.54
CA HIS A 150 6.09 -4.64 -2.02
C HIS A 150 4.68 -4.13 -1.70
N THR A 151 4.62 -3.01 -0.97
CA THR A 151 3.44 -2.18 -0.76
C THR A 151 3.71 -0.81 -1.34
N ASP A 152 2.85 -0.23 -2.17
CA ASP A 152 3.15 1.07 -2.80
C ASP A 152 3.31 2.22 -1.79
N GLY A 153 4.05 3.26 -2.20
CA GLY A 153 4.33 4.44 -1.35
C GLY A 153 5.43 4.21 -0.32
N TYR A 154 6.10 3.05 -0.33
CA TYR A 154 7.12 2.67 0.66
C TYR A 154 8.36 3.60 0.72
N TYR A 155 8.54 4.47 -0.28
CA TYR A 155 9.58 5.49 -0.37
C TYR A 155 9.22 6.83 0.31
N ALA A 156 7.93 7.09 0.57
CA ALA A 156 7.43 8.37 1.09
C ALA A 156 6.88 8.20 2.51
N TRP A 157 7.72 7.68 3.41
CA TRP A 157 7.32 7.41 4.80
C TRP A 157 7.83 8.49 5.77
N ASP A 158 6.90 9.20 6.39
CA ASP A 158 7.11 10.04 7.58
C ASP A 158 6.17 9.65 8.74
N GLY A 159 5.42 8.55 8.56
CA GLY A 159 4.46 8.02 9.53
C GLY A 159 3.22 7.40 8.84
N PRO A 160 2.28 6.85 9.63
CA PRO A 160 1.08 6.20 9.09
C PRO A 160 0.23 7.10 8.18
N HIS A 161 0.23 8.40 8.43
CA HIS A 161 -0.56 9.39 7.70
C HIS A 161 -0.10 9.63 6.25
N ALA A 162 1.18 9.39 5.92
CA ALA A 162 1.69 9.49 4.56
C ALA A 162 1.63 8.17 3.77
N ALA A 163 1.37 7.04 4.44
CA ALA A 163 1.31 5.76 3.78
C ALA A 163 0.12 5.68 2.80
N ILE A 164 0.34 5.06 1.64
CA ILE A 164 -0.74 4.71 0.72
C ILE A 164 -1.62 3.66 1.40
N GLN A 165 -2.82 4.07 1.80
CA GLN A 165 -3.77 3.21 2.52
C GLN A 165 -4.56 2.28 1.59
N SER A 166 -4.65 2.62 0.31
CA SER A 166 -5.41 1.85 -0.69
C SER A 166 -5.09 2.33 -2.10
N MET A 167 -5.38 1.46 -3.07
CA MET A 167 -5.23 1.75 -4.50
C MET A 167 -6.31 1.04 -5.31
N VAL A 168 -6.53 1.50 -6.54
CA VAL A 168 -7.25 0.75 -7.57
C VAL A 168 -6.29 0.46 -8.70
N LEU A 169 -6.09 -0.83 -8.98
CA LEU A 169 -5.38 -1.30 -10.15
C LEU A 169 -6.40 -1.78 -11.20
N HIS A 170 -6.28 -1.30 -12.44
CA HIS A 170 -7.20 -1.65 -13.52
C HIS A 170 -6.45 -2.24 -14.72
N CYS A 171 -6.82 -3.45 -15.12
CA CYS A 171 -6.28 -4.08 -16.31
C CYS A 171 -7.09 -3.64 -17.54
N VAL A 172 -6.57 -2.66 -18.29
CA VAL A 172 -7.15 -2.26 -19.60
C VAL A 172 -6.91 -3.34 -20.65
N ARG A 173 -5.72 -3.97 -20.62
CA ARG A 173 -5.30 -5.01 -21.56
C ARG A 173 -4.38 -5.99 -20.85
N ALA A 174 -4.77 -7.26 -20.81
CA ALA A 174 -3.94 -8.32 -20.27
C ALA A 174 -2.73 -8.60 -21.18
N ALA A 175 -1.64 -9.08 -20.59
CA ALA A 175 -0.51 -9.61 -21.37
C ALA A 175 -0.93 -10.90 -22.10
N PRO A 176 -0.40 -11.18 -23.30
CA PRO A 176 -0.65 -12.46 -23.98
C PRO A 176 -0.17 -13.68 -23.18
N GLU A 177 0.91 -13.52 -22.44
CA GLU A 177 1.51 -14.52 -21.56
C GLU A 177 2.14 -13.82 -20.35
N GLY A 178 2.06 -14.44 -19.18
CA GLY A 178 2.54 -13.86 -17.93
C GLY A 178 1.70 -12.67 -17.45
N GLY A 179 2.33 -11.71 -16.78
CA GLY A 179 1.65 -10.52 -16.25
C GLY A 179 0.72 -10.78 -15.05
N ALA A 180 0.81 -11.98 -14.47
CA ALA A 180 0.04 -12.36 -13.29
C ALA A 180 0.51 -11.59 -12.04
N ASN A 181 -0.43 -11.28 -11.15
CA ASN A 181 -0.14 -10.68 -9.85
C ASN A 181 -0.26 -11.73 -8.75
N ALA A 182 0.62 -11.64 -7.75
CA ALA A 182 0.47 -12.33 -6.49
C ALA A 182 0.06 -11.31 -5.41
N LEU A 183 -0.97 -11.63 -4.64
CA LEU A 183 -1.51 -10.77 -3.59
C LEU A 183 -1.54 -11.53 -2.26
N LEU A 184 -1.16 -10.85 -1.19
CA LEU A 184 -1.25 -11.34 0.17
C LEU A 184 -1.79 -10.23 1.07
N ASP A 185 -2.77 -10.58 1.90
CA ASP A 185 -3.28 -9.67 2.93
C ASP A 185 -2.20 -9.47 4.02
N PRO A 186 -1.73 -8.23 4.24
CA PRO A 186 -0.73 -7.93 5.28
C PRO A 186 -1.13 -8.40 6.68
N GLU A 187 -2.44 -8.39 6.99
CA GLU A 187 -2.95 -8.86 8.28
C GLU A 187 -2.73 -10.37 8.46
N ILE A 188 -2.76 -11.15 7.37
CA ILE A 188 -2.44 -12.58 7.41
C ILE A 188 -0.95 -12.79 7.62
N ALA A 189 -0.09 -12.02 6.94
CA ALA A 189 1.36 -12.09 7.18
C ALA A 189 1.70 -11.79 8.65
N TYR A 190 1.07 -10.77 9.23
CA TYR A 190 1.19 -10.46 10.66
C TYR A 190 0.73 -11.62 11.54
N VAL A 191 -0.41 -12.25 11.22
CA VAL A 191 -0.89 -13.42 11.97
C VAL A 191 0.10 -14.56 11.96
N ARG A 192 0.64 -14.91 10.79
CA ARG A 192 1.63 -15.98 10.66
C ARG A 192 2.88 -15.71 11.48
N LEU A 193 3.37 -14.49 11.47
CA LEU A 193 4.53 -14.09 12.25
C LEU A 193 4.25 -14.17 13.75
N ARG A 194 3.14 -13.57 14.22
CA ARG A 194 2.80 -13.55 15.64
C ARG A 194 2.47 -14.94 16.19
N ASP A 195 1.86 -15.80 15.39
CA ASP A 195 1.63 -17.21 15.73
C ASP A 195 2.94 -18.00 15.88
N ARG A 196 3.94 -17.69 15.05
CA ARG A 196 5.26 -18.32 15.14
C ARG A 196 6.00 -17.85 16.39
N ASP A 197 6.08 -16.54 16.58
CA ASP A 197 6.66 -15.90 17.77
C ASP A 197 6.28 -14.40 17.80
N PRO A 198 5.62 -13.88 18.85
CA PRO A 198 5.31 -12.45 18.99
C PRO A 198 6.54 -11.53 18.89
N ALA A 199 7.74 -12.01 19.21
CA ALA A 199 8.97 -11.23 19.06
C ALA A 199 9.29 -10.87 17.60
N LEU A 200 8.80 -11.65 16.63
CA LEU A 200 9.02 -11.38 15.20
C LEU A 200 8.24 -10.14 14.76
N VAL A 201 6.95 -10.04 15.13
CA VAL A 201 6.16 -8.83 14.85
C VAL A 201 6.67 -7.66 15.68
N ALA A 202 7.10 -7.87 16.93
CA ALA A 202 7.71 -6.82 17.75
C ALA A 202 8.92 -6.19 17.06
N ALA A 203 9.81 -7.01 16.48
CA ALA A 203 10.99 -6.52 15.76
C ALA A 203 10.61 -5.75 14.49
N LEU A 204 9.61 -6.21 13.73
CA LEU A 204 9.14 -5.57 12.51
C LEU A 204 8.27 -4.32 12.75
N MET A 205 7.74 -4.13 13.96
CA MET A 205 7.01 -2.92 14.36
C MET A 205 7.92 -1.83 14.94
N ARG A 206 9.23 -2.09 15.12
CA ARG A 206 10.17 -1.06 15.59
C ARG A 206 10.22 0.11 14.60
N PRO A 207 10.25 1.38 15.07
CA PRO A 207 10.33 2.55 14.20
C PRO A 207 11.54 2.55 13.25
N ASP A 208 12.59 1.80 13.57
CA ASP A 208 13.83 1.69 12.81
C ASP A 208 14.06 0.29 12.21
N ALA A 209 13.02 -0.54 12.08
CA ALA A 209 13.16 -1.92 11.62
C ALA A 209 13.74 -2.02 10.20
N MET A 210 13.29 -1.14 9.30
CA MET A 210 13.65 -1.14 7.88
C MET A 210 14.04 0.25 7.41
N THR A 211 15.21 0.35 6.79
CA THR A 211 15.75 1.58 6.20
C THR A 211 15.88 1.42 4.69
N ILE A 212 15.43 2.42 3.95
CA ILE A 212 15.67 2.56 2.51
C ILE A 212 16.70 3.67 2.34
N PRO A 213 17.91 3.37 1.86
CA PRO A 213 18.95 4.37 1.68
C PRO A 213 18.53 5.51 0.72
N PRO A 214 19.21 6.68 0.84
CA PRO A 214 19.03 7.76 -0.12
C PRO A 214 19.41 7.30 -1.53
N CYS A 215 18.76 7.89 -2.53
CA CYS A 215 19.01 7.60 -3.93
C CYS A 215 19.08 8.90 -4.72
N VAL A 216 20.06 8.98 -5.62
CA VAL A 216 20.13 10.06 -6.61
C VAL A 216 19.34 9.61 -7.82
N GLU A 217 18.28 10.33 -8.13
CA GLU A 217 17.43 10.11 -9.30
C GLU A 217 18.14 10.57 -10.58
N GLU A 218 17.68 10.13 -11.75
CA GLU A 218 18.33 10.42 -13.04
C GLU A 218 18.39 11.91 -13.38
N ASP A 219 17.47 12.72 -12.84
CA ASP A 219 17.44 14.18 -13.02
C ASP A 219 18.33 14.93 -12.01
N GLY A 220 19.10 14.21 -11.20
CA GLY A 220 19.99 14.76 -10.18
C GLY A 220 19.29 15.13 -8.87
N THR A 221 17.97 14.92 -8.75
CA THR A 221 17.28 15.06 -7.46
C THR A 221 17.70 13.95 -6.50
N VAL A 222 17.75 14.26 -5.21
CA VAL A 222 18.10 13.27 -4.18
C VAL A 222 16.86 12.93 -3.39
N ARG A 223 16.40 11.69 -3.51
CA ARG A 223 15.44 11.12 -2.56
C ARG A 223 16.20 10.79 -1.28
N GLY A 224 15.73 11.35 -0.16
CA GLY A 224 16.29 11.12 1.16
C GLY A 224 16.22 9.66 1.62
N GLU A 225 16.89 9.39 2.73
CA GLU A 225 16.72 8.14 3.45
C GLU A 225 15.28 8.02 3.99
N THR A 226 14.76 6.80 4.01
CA THR A 226 13.42 6.50 4.54
C THR A 226 13.50 5.38 5.57
N VAL A 227 13.41 5.73 6.85
CA VAL A 227 13.47 4.81 8.00
C VAL A 227 12.07 4.60 8.55
N GLY A 228 11.70 3.36 8.87
CA GLY A 228 10.37 3.07 9.40
C GLY A 228 10.15 1.62 9.81
N PRO A 229 9.03 1.34 10.48
CA PRO A 229 8.58 -0.03 10.74
C PRO A 229 8.08 -0.71 9.46
N VAL A 230 8.07 -2.05 9.46
CA VAL A 230 7.40 -2.84 8.42
C VAL A 230 5.91 -2.96 8.70
N PHE A 231 5.53 -3.18 9.95
CA PHE A 231 4.12 -3.17 10.38
C PHE A 231 3.86 -1.98 11.28
N PHE A 232 2.76 -1.29 11.06
CA PHE A 232 2.38 -0.15 11.89
C PHE A 232 0.87 -0.17 12.14
N VAL A 233 0.44 0.42 13.24
CA VAL A 233 -0.98 0.65 13.52
C VAL A 233 -1.27 2.09 13.14
N ASP A 234 -2.27 2.30 12.28
CA ASP A 234 -2.76 3.65 12.00
C ASP A 234 -3.53 4.16 13.24
N PRO A 235 -3.06 5.23 13.91
CA PRO A 235 -3.72 5.73 15.12
C PRO A 235 -5.12 6.29 14.84
N ALA A 236 -5.45 6.68 13.59
CA ALA A 236 -6.76 7.21 13.25
C ALA A 236 -7.82 6.11 13.10
N THR A 237 -7.42 4.91 12.68
CA THR A 237 -8.35 3.82 12.36
C THR A 237 -8.16 2.57 13.22
N GLY A 238 -7.05 2.45 13.95
CA GLY A 238 -6.66 1.26 14.68
C GLY A 238 -6.29 0.08 13.77
N ARG A 239 -6.17 0.29 12.46
CA ARG A 239 -5.91 -0.77 11.48
C ARG A 239 -4.42 -1.03 11.32
N LEU A 240 -4.08 -2.27 11.01
CA LEU A 240 -2.72 -2.65 10.68
C LEU A 240 -2.39 -2.24 9.25
N GLY A 241 -1.35 -1.42 9.08
CA GLY A 241 -0.71 -1.12 7.82
C GLY A 241 0.61 -1.88 7.67
N MET A 242 1.08 -1.98 6.43
CA MET A 242 2.37 -2.56 6.10
C MET A 242 3.14 -1.66 5.14
N ARG A 243 4.43 -1.52 5.40
CA ARG A 243 5.41 -0.85 4.55
C ARG A 243 6.53 -1.83 4.26
N TYR A 244 6.61 -2.33 3.04
CA TYR A 244 7.57 -3.37 2.68
C TYR A 244 8.06 -3.27 1.25
N THR A 245 9.30 -3.70 1.02
CA THR A 245 9.84 -3.97 -0.31
C THR A 245 10.88 -5.09 -0.27
N ALA A 246 10.82 -6.01 -1.24
CA ALA A 246 11.78 -7.11 -1.39
C ALA A 246 13.06 -6.70 -2.15
N ARG A 247 13.24 -5.41 -2.46
CA ARG A 247 14.40 -4.90 -3.21
C ARG A 247 15.68 -4.98 -2.37
N LYS A 248 16.33 -6.16 -2.37
CA LYS A 248 17.54 -6.48 -1.58
C LYS A 248 18.68 -5.45 -1.67
N ARG A 249 18.87 -4.78 -2.81
CA ARG A 249 19.92 -3.78 -3.01
C ARG A 249 19.61 -2.41 -2.38
N HIS A 250 18.38 -2.21 -1.91
CA HIS A 250 17.85 -0.92 -1.46
C HIS A 250 17.13 -1.01 -0.12
N VAL A 251 17.34 -2.09 0.64
CA VAL A 251 16.80 -2.26 1.99
C VAL A 251 17.92 -2.64 2.94
N VAL A 252 18.05 -1.86 4.00
CA VAL A 252 18.92 -2.12 5.14
C VAL A 252 18.03 -2.44 6.33
N TRP A 253 18.19 -3.63 6.88
CA TRP A 253 17.50 -4.02 8.12
C TRP A 253 18.27 -3.49 9.32
N ARG A 254 17.57 -3.20 10.42
CA ARG A 254 18.23 -2.94 11.71
C ARG A 254 19.23 -4.06 12.01
N ASP A 255 20.44 -3.69 12.43
CA ASP A 255 21.53 -4.63 12.65
C ASP A 255 21.41 -5.35 14.00
N ASP A 256 20.38 -6.20 14.12
CA ASP A 256 20.21 -7.09 15.27
C ASP A 256 19.66 -8.46 14.85
N PRO A 257 19.96 -9.52 15.62
CA PRO A 257 19.50 -10.87 15.30
C PRO A 257 17.97 -11.01 15.22
N ALA A 258 17.21 -10.28 16.04
CA ALA A 258 15.75 -10.39 16.06
C ALA A 258 15.13 -9.82 14.79
N THR A 259 15.58 -8.64 14.33
CA THR A 259 15.09 -8.04 13.08
C THR A 259 15.44 -8.91 11.87
N ARG A 260 16.65 -9.48 11.81
CA ARG A 260 17.04 -10.41 10.74
C ARG A 260 16.18 -11.68 10.71
N ALA A 261 15.93 -12.27 11.89
CA ALA A 261 15.06 -13.45 12.00
C ALA A 261 13.63 -13.14 11.56
N ALA A 262 13.10 -11.98 11.95
CA ALA A 262 11.76 -11.54 11.56
C ALA A 262 11.63 -11.26 10.06
N ALA A 263 12.62 -10.58 9.46
CA ALA A 263 12.67 -10.36 8.02
C ALA A 263 12.74 -11.68 7.23
N ALA A 264 13.55 -12.64 7.70
CA ALA A 264 13.63 -13.97 7.09
C ALA A 264 12.29 -14.72 7.18
N ALA A 265 11.65 -14.73 8.35
CA ALA A 265 10.35 -15.36 8.55
C ALA A 265 9.26 -14.74 7.66
N LEU A 266 9.26 -13.41 7.50
CA LEU A 266 8.33 -12.73 6.59
C LEU A 266 8.55 -13.15 5.13
N ILE A 267 9.81 -13.28 4.70
CA ILE A 267 10.16 -13.75 3.36
C ILE A 267 9.68 -15.19 3.13
N GLU A 268 9.83 -16.08 4.11
CA GLU A 268 9.31 -17.46 4.04
C GLU A 268 7.79 -17.48 3.84
N ILE A 269 7.05 -16.66 4.60
CA ILE A 269 5.58 -16.56 4.47
C ILE A 269 5.20 -16.08 3.07
N MET A 270 5.85 -15.04 2.56
CA MET A 270 5.55 -14.50 1.23
C MET A 270 6.00 -15.41 0.07
N ALA A 271 6.81 -16.43 0.34
CA ALA A 271 7.22 -17.38 -0.69
C ALA A 271 6.07 -18.34 -1.06
N ASP A 272 5.33 -18.85 -0.06
CA ASP A 272 4.41 -19.97 -0.29
C ASP A 272 3.23 -20.09 0.70
N ASP A 273 2.85 -19.03 1.41
CA ASP A 273 1.66 -19.12 2.28
C ASP A 273 0.40 -19.46 1.44
N PRO A 274 -0.44 -20.43 1.90
CA PRO A 274 -1.68 -20.79 1.20
C PRO A 274 -2.69 -19.65 1.03
N ALA A 275 -2.53 -18.54 1.76
CA ALA A 275 -3.35 -17.33 1.61
C ALA A 275 -2.89 -16.41 0.47
N ILE A 276 -1.84 -16.77 -0.28
CA ILE A 276 -1.40 -16.02 -1.46
C ILE A 276 -2.35 -16.30 -2.63
N PHE A 277 -3.00 -15.25 -3.12
CA PHE A 277 -3.81 -15.30 -4.34
C PHE A 277 -2.95 -14.98 -5.56
N ARG A 278 -3.07 -15.79 -6.62
CA ARG A 278 -2.44 -15.53 -7.92
C ARG A 278 -3.53 -15.32 -8.97
N LEU A 279 -3.47 -14.20 -9.68
CA LEU A 279 -4.43 -13.76 -10.70
C LEU A 279 -3.75 -13.37 -12.00
#